data_AF-A0A553GNH3-F1
#
_entry.id   AF-A0A553GNH3-F1
#
_cell.length_a   1.000
_cell.length_b   1.000
_cell.length_c   1.000
_cell.angle_alpha   90.00
_cell.angle_beta   90.00
_cell.angle_gamma   90.00
#
_symmetry.space_group_name_H-M   'P 1'
#
loop_
_entity.id
_entity.type
_entity.pdbx_description
1 polymer ?
#
loop_
_entity_poly.entity_id
_entity_poly.type
_entity_poly.pdbx_seq_one_letter_code
_entity_poly.pdbx_strand_id
1 'polypeptide(L)'
;MPFIAAGKGVTRQNVRDANPINTTDFFATIAELAGADLTNYQDGYSFKELLSSETTSKRQYNFSEIDHGDNYRYAISDGTYKLISNNDKDDELYNLSDDPYETNDLFNSTNTNDQQAIIRLTSEANTLTNN
;
A
#
# COMPACT_ATOMS: atom_id res chain seq x y z
N MET A 1 -3.21 -5.65 -9.95
CA MET A 1 -2.73 -7.04 -10.07
C MET A 1 -3.58 -7.94 -9.19
N PRO A 2 -3.97 -9.15 -9.63
CA PRO A 2 -4.61 -10.11 -8.75
C PRO A 2 -3.57 -10.83 -7.86
N PHE A 3 -3.87 -10.97 -6.57
CA PHE A 3 -3.14 -11.85 -5.66
C PHE A 3 -4.11 -12.88 -5.07
N ILE A 4 -3.74 -14.15 -5.10
CA ILE A 4 -4.52 -15.27 -4.58
C ILE A 4 -3.57 -16.18 -3.80
N ALA A 5 -3.93 -16.51 -2.56
CA ALA A 5 -3.20 -17.46 -1.73
C ALA A 5 -4.02 -18.74 -1.50
N ALA A 6 -3.37 -19.90 -1.62
CA ALA A 6 -3.96 -21.20 -1.34
C ALA A 6 -2.85 -22.19 -0.93
N GLY A 7 -3.21 -23.22 -0.16
CA GLY A 7 -2.31 -24.30 0.21
C GLY A 7 -2.24 -24.55 1.71
N LYS A 8 -1.17 -25.23 2.14
CA LYS A 8 -0.97 -25.60 3.55
C LYS A 8 -0.83 -24.35 4.42
N GLY A 9 -1.61 -24.29 5.50
CA GLY A 9 -1.61 -23.16 6.43
C GLY A 9 -2.52 -21.99 6.01
N VAL A 10 -3.13 -22.04 4.82
CA VAL A 10 -4.17 -21.08 4.41
C VAL A 10 -5.53 -21.62 4.82
N THR A 11 -6.07 -21.12 5.94
CA THR A 11 -7.36 -21.55 6.49
C THR A 11 -8.49 -20.57 6.17
N ARG A 12 -8.16 -19.31 5.85
CA ARG A 12 -9.11 -18.31 5.36
C ARG A 12 -9.44 -18.59 3.89
N GLN A 13 -10.56 -19.28 3.66
CA GLN A 13 -11.01 -19.72 2.34
C GLN A 13 -12.26 -18.95 1.90
N ASN A 14 -12.39 -18.72 0.59
CA ASN A 14 -13.53 -18.02 -0.01
C ASN A 14 -13.79 -16.63 0.59
N VAL A 15 -12.72 -15.93 0.97
CA VAL A 15 -12.76 -14.57 1.49
C VAL A 15 -11.89 -13.65 0.63
N ARG A 16 -12.25 -12.37 0.56
CA ARG A 16 -11.34 -11.32 0.11
C ARG A 16 -10.75 -10.64 1.33
N ASP A 17 -9.47 -10.37 1.26
CA ASP A 17 -8.77 -9.60 2.29
C ASP A 17 -8.45 -8.22 1.73
N ALA A 18 -8.80 -7.18 2.48
CA ALA A 18 -8.62 -5.77 2.08
C ALA A 18 -7.33 -5.18 2.67
N ASN A 19 -6.58 -5.94 3.48
CA ASN A 19 -5.31 -5.48 4.02
C ASN A 19 -4.31 -5.19 2.89
N PRO A 20 -3.55 -4.08 2.98
CA PRO A 20 -2.52 -3.76 2.00
C PRO A 20 -1.38 -4.78 2.05
N ILE A 21 -1.06 -5.35 0.88
CA ILE A 21 0.10 -6.21 0.64
C ILE A 21 0.86 -5.64 -0.56
N ASN A 22 2.18 -5.59 -0.45
CA ASN A 22 3.10 -5.19 -1.52
C ASN A 22 3.94 -6.38 -2.00
N THR A 23 4.49 -6.29 -3.22
CA THR A 23 5.43 -7.28 -3.76
C THR A 23 6.64 -7.49 -2.86
N THR A 24 7.11 -6.44 -2.17
CA THR A 24 8.25 -6.52 -1.23
C THR A 24 7.98 -7.43 -0.02
N ASP A 25 6.71 -7.63 0.33
CA ASP A 25 6.31 -8.45 1.49
C ASP A 25 6.48 -9.97 1.27
N PHE A 26 6.60 -10.40 0.01
CA PHE A 26 6.66 -11.82 -0.34
C PHE A 26 7.91 -12.50 0.21
N PHE A 27 9.06 -11.83 0.20
CA PHE A 27 10.31 -12.44 0.67
C PHE A 27 10.21 -12.82 2.16
N ALA A 28 9.85 -11.87 3.01
CA ALA A 28 9.67 -12.11 4.44
C ALA A 28 8.58 -13.18 4.69
N THR A 29 7.46 -13.10 3.96
CA THR A 29 6.36 -14.07 4.12
C THR A 29 6.78 -15.50 3.75
N ILE A 30 7.46 -15.69 2.61
CA ILE A 30 7.91 -17.01 2.15
C ILE A 30 8.97 -17.57 3.11
N ALA A 31 9.91 -16.74 3.56
CA ALA A 31 10.92 -17.15 4.53
C ALA A 31 10.27 -17.61 5.85
N GLU A 32 9.29 -16.86 6.36
CA GLU A 32 8.59 -17.20 7.60
C GLU A 32 7.69 -18.45 7.46
N LEU A 33 7.13 -18.68 6.27
CA LEU A 33 6.41 -19.92 5.94
C LEU A 33 7.35 -21.12 5.81
N ALA A 34 8.60 -20.90 5.37
CA ALA A 34 9.64 -21.92 5.28
C ALA A 34 10.29 -22.25 6.63
N GLY A 35 9.90 -21.56 7.71
CA GLY A 35 10.36 -21.82 9.07
C GLY A 35 11.50 -20.92 9.56
N ALA A 36 11.88 -19.89 8.79
CA ALA A 36 12.78 -18.86 9.30
C ALA A 36 12.05 -17.96 10.30
N ASP A 37 12.76 -17.48 11.33
CA ASP A 37 12.25 -16.46 12.25
C ASP A 37 12.48 -15.06 11.66
N LEU A 38 11.79 -14.77 10.55
CA LEU A 38 11.96 -13.55 9.77
C LEU A 38 10.61 -12.92 9.44
N THR A 39 10.08 -12.12 10.37
CA THR A 39 8.76 -11.49 10.22
C THR A 39 8.78 -10.18 9.42
N ASN A 40 9.97 -9.65 9.12
CA ASN A 40 10.23 -8.49 8.27
C ASN A 40 11.65 -8.54 7.70
N TYR A 41 11.86 -7.95 6.52
CA TYR A 41 13.18 -7.82 5.90
C TYR A 41 13.18 -6.66 4.92
N GLN A 42 14.12 -5.72 5.08
CA GLN A 42 14.11 -4.43 4.37
C GLN A 42 12.72 -3.80 4.48
N ASP A 43 12.10 -3.41 3.36
CA ASP A 43 10.77 -2.80 3.31
C ASP A 43 9.62 -3.81 3.37
N GLY A 44 9.91 -5.12 3.43
CA GLY A 44 8.92 -6.19 3.41
C GLY A 44 8.47 -6.61 4.80
N TYR A 45 7.16 -6.78 4.99
CA TYR A 45 6.54 -7.32 6.20
C TYR A 45 5.85 -8.64 5.88
N SER A 46 6.08 -9.67 6.69
CA SER A 46 5.37 -10.93 6.52
C SER A 46 3.86 -10.75 6.73
N PHE A 47 3.06 -11.25 5.79
CA PHE A 47 1.60 -11.31 5.88
C PHE A 47 1.08 -12.71 6.24
N LYS A 48 1.94 -13.60 6.73
CA LYS A 48 1.59 -15.00 7.06
C LYS A 48 0.37 -15.11 7.98
N GLU A 49 0.21 -14.21 8.95
CA GLU A 49 -0.94 -14.22 9.86
C GLU A 49 -2.28 -14.04 9.12
N LEU A 50 -2.32 -13.22 8.06
CA LEU A 50 -3.51 -12.98 7.25
C LEU A 50 -4.00 -14.22 6.50
N LEU A 51 -3.14 -15.23 6.33
CA LEU A 51 -3.51 -16.49 5.68
C LEU A 51 -4.44 -17.34 6.55
N SER A 52 -4.45 -17.10 7.86
CA SER A 52 -5.20 -17.93 8.82
C SER A 52 -6.06 -17.17 9.82
N SER A 53 -5.87 -15.86 9.96
CA SER A 53 -6.58 -15.02 10.94
C SER A 53 -7.10 -13.72 10.32
N GLU A 54 -8.26 -13.26 10.78
CA GLU A 54 -8.75 -11.92 10.47
C GLU A 54 -8.04 -10.92 11.38
N THR A 55 -7.00 -10.28 10.86
CA THR A 55 -6.21 -9.29 11.60
C THR A 55 -5.78 -8.18 10.67
N THR A 56 -5.22 -7.12 11.25
CA THR A 56 -4.65 -5.99 10.51
C THR A 56 -3.24 -6.34 10.05
N SER A 57 -2.90 -6.04 8.79
CA SER A 57 -1.53 -6.13 8.31
C SER A 57 -0.61 -5.18 9.06
N LYS A 58 0.68 -5.55 9.16
CA LYS A 58 1.70 -4.61 9.64
C LYS A 58 1.87 -3.42 8.71
N ARG A 59 1.74 -3.65 7.39
CA ARG A 59 1.70 -2.59 6.39
C ARG A 59 0.39 -1.81 6.50
N GLN A 60 0.46 -0.49 6.51
CA GLN A 60 -0.72 0.39 6.48
C GLN A 60 -0.86 1.12 5.13
N TYR A 61 0.25 1.27 4.41
CA TYR A 61 0.30 1.96 3.13
C TYR A 61 0.97 1.10 2.06
N ASN A 62 0.39 1.12 0.87
CA ASN A 62 1.05 0.65 -0.35
C ASN A 62 1.75 1.82 -1.01
N PHE A 63 3.01 1.59 -1.38
CA PHE A 63 3.85 2.56 -2.04
C PHE A 63 4.40 1.94 -3.33
N SER A 64 4.43 2.74 -4.39
CA SER A 64 5.05 2.39 -5.67
C SER A 64 5.69 3.61 -6.28
N GLU A 65 6.86 3.46 -6.83
CA GLU A 65 7.61 4.55 -7.44
C GLU A 65 8.11 4.18 -8.83
N ILE A 66 8.44 5.21 -9.58
CA ILE A 66 9.08 5.11 -10.87
C ILE A 66 10.12 6.22 -10.95
N ASP A 67 11.37 5.83 -11.18
CA ASP A 67 12.49 6.75 -11.32
C ASP A 67 13.08 6.65 -12.72
N HIS A 68 13.07 7.76 -13.45
CA HIS A 68 13.73 7.94 -14.74
C HIS A 68 14.76 9.07 -14.68
N GLY A 69 15.55 9.15 -13.61
CA GLY A 69 16.56 10.18 -13.38
C GLY A 69 15.92 11.48 -12.91
N ASP A 70 15.53 12.34 -13.86
CA ASP A 70 14.97 13.67 -13.57
C ASP A 70 13.43 13.66 -13.46
N ASN A 71 12.81 12.48 -13.41
CA ASN A 71 11.36 12.32 -13.44
C ASN A 71 10.92 11.26 -12.43
N TYR A 72 11.28 11.50 -11.17
CA TYR A 72 10.85 10.70 -10.03
C TYR A 72 9.37 10.92 -9.75
N ARG A 73 8.59 9.86 -9.73
CA ARG A 73 7.16 9.89 -9.38
C ARG A 73 6.85 8.75 -8.45
N TYR A 74 5.87 8.96 -7.58
CA TYR A 74 5.38 7.91 -6.70
C TYR A 74 3.87 7.95 -6.58
N ALA A 75 3.32 6.85 -6.14
CA ALA A 75 1.95 6.74 -5.68
C ALA A 75 1.95 6.09 -4.31
N ILE A 76 1.14 6.62 -3.40
CA ILE A 76 0.91 6.08 -2.07
C ILE A 76 -0.58 5.94 -1.81
N SER A 77 -0.99 4.82 -1.21
CA SER A 77 -2.40 4.56 -0.88
C SER A 77 -2.54 3.83 0.44
N ASP A 78 -3.55 4.20 1.21
CA ASP A 78 -3.99 3.51 2.43
C ASP A 78 -5.21 2.60 2.22
N GLY A 79 -5.58 2.38 0.95
CA GLY A 79 -6.77 1.61 0.55
C GLY A 79 -8.06 2.43 0.47
N THR A 80 -8.13 3.61 1.11
CA THR A 80 -9.26 4.54 0.97
C THR A 80 -8.91 5.68 0.03
N TYR A 81 -7.77 6.33 0.26
CA TYR A 81 -7.25 7.40 -0.57
C TYR A 81 -5.98 6.94 -1.30
N LYS A 82 -5.71 7.59 -2.43
CA LYS A 82 -4.47 7.45 -3.18
C LYS A 82 -3.98 8.83 -3.59
N LEU A 83 -2.72 9.09 -3.29
CA LEU A 83 -1.99 10.29 -3.72
C LEU A 83 -1.00 9.85 -4.81
N ILE A 84 -0.95 10.61 -5.91
CA ILE A 84 0.04 10.45 -6.97
C ILE A 84 0.86 11.74 -7.03
N SER A 85 2.19 11.61 -6.89
CA SER A 85 3.09 12.74 -7.06
C SER A 85 3.70 12.76 -8.45
N ASN A 86 3.59 13.90 -9.14
CA ASN A 86 3.92 14.04 -10.56
C ASN A 86 5.22 14.82 -10.84
N ASN A 87 6.18 14.78 -9.91
CA ASN A 87 7.44 15.52 -9.98
C ASN A 87 7.20 17.04 -10.07
N ASP A 88 7.52 17.67 -11.21
CA ASP A 88 7.35 19.11 -11.44
C ASP A 88 5.92 19.53 -11.83
N LYS A 89 4.99 18.56 -11.90
CA LYS A 89 3.58 18.83 -12.22
C LYS A 89 2.72 18.71 -10.96
N ASP A 90 1.48 19.17 -11.07
CA ASP A 90 0.50 19.06 -9.99
C ASP A 90 0.31 17.59 -9.58
N ASP A 91 0.36 17.37 -8.26
CA ASP A 91 0.01 16.10 -7.63
C ASP A 91 -1.50 15.88 -7.71
N GLU A 92 -1.92 14.63 -7.57
CA GLU A 92 -3.32 14.20 -7.72
C GLU A 92 -3.77 13.43 -6.47
N LEU A 93 -5.03 13.61 -6.06
CA LEU A 93 -5.64 12.85 -4.96
C LEU A 93 -6.94 12.19 -5.41
N TYR A 94 -7.11 10.91 -5.09
CA TYR A 94 -8.34 10.16 -5.36
C TYR A 94 -8.85 9.47 -4.10
N ASN A 95 -10.17 9.52 -3.88
CA ASN A 95 -10.84 8.67 -2.90
C ASN A 95 -11.34 7.41 -3.61
N LEU A 96 -10.63 6.29 -3.42
CA LEU A 96 -10.90 5.01 -4.09
C LEU A 96 -12.18 4.32 -3.62
N SER A 97 -12.75 4.73 -2.47
CA SER A 97 -14.04 4.20 -2.01
C SER A 97 -15.20 4.72 -2.85
N ASP A 98 -15.12 5.99 -3.25
CA ASP A 98 -16.16 6.68 -4.04
C ASP A 98 -15.83 6.72 -5.54
N ASP A 99 -14.54 6.78 -5.89
CA ASP A 99 -14.00 6.89 -7.24
C ASP A 99 -12.91 5.83 -7.49
N PRO A 100 -13.28 4.54 -7.58
CA PRO A 100 -12.33 3.44 -7.78
C PRO A 100 -11.62 3.47 -9.14
N TYR A 101 -12.05 4.34 -10.06
CA TYR A 101 -11.48 4.50 -11.40
C TYR A 101 -10.65 5.78 -11.54
N GLU A 102 -10.45 6.54 -10.46
CA GLU A 102 -9.55 7.71 -10.41
C GLU A 102 -9.91 8.75 -11.49
N THR A 103 -11.19 9.11 -11.56
CA THR A 103 -11.74 10.03 -12.57
C THR A 103 -11.93 11.46 -12.06
N ASN A 104 -11.98 11.66 -10.74
CA ASN A 104 -12.20 12.94 -10.09
C ASN A 104 -11.01 13.27 -9.18
N ASP A 105 -10.12 14.13 -9.65
CA ASP A 105 -9.00 14.63 -8.85
C ASP A 105 -9.48 15.59 -7.75
N LEU A 106 -9.09 15.28 -6.51
CA LEU A 106 -9.44 15.97 -5.27
C LEU A 106 -8.27 16.75 -4.68
N PHE A 107 -7.13 16.87 -5.38
CA PHE A 107 -5.93 17.49 -4.80
C PHE A 107 -6.17 18.94 -4.33
N ASN A 108 -6.93 19.70 -5.11
CA ASN A 108 -7.31 21.08 -4.79
C ASN A 108 -8.65 21.21 -4.04
N SER A 109 -9.16 20.10 -3.48
CA SER A 109 -10.42 20.08 -2.72
C SER A 109 -10.34 20.95 -1.47
N THR A 110 -11.43 21.65 -1.18
CA THR A 110 -11.60 22.40 0.08
C THR A 110 -12.23 21.56 1.18
N ASN A 111 -12.56 20.29 0.89
CA ASN A 111 -13.11 19.36 1.87
C ASN A 111 -12.03 18.99 2.91
N THR A 112 -12.40 19.01 4.19
CA THR A 112 -11.47 18.72 5.28
C THR A 112 -10.91 17.29 5.23
N ASN A 113 -11.70 16.29 4.83
CA ASN A 113 -11.22 14.90 4.76
C ASN A 113 -10.15 14.74 3.70
N ASP A 114 -10.34 15.35 2.53
CA ASP A 114 -9.38 15.29 1.42
C ASP A 114 -8.08 15.99 1.80
N GLN A 115 -8.15 17.16 2.44
CA GLN A 115 -6.97 17.87 2.96
C GLN A 115 -6.21 17.06 4.00
N GLN A 116 -6.92 16.38 4.91
CA GLN A 116 -6.28 15.49 5.89
C GLN A 116 -5.69 14.24 5.24
N ALA A 117 -6.30 13.72 4.18
CA ALA A 117 -5.74 12.61 3.41
C ALA A 117 -4.43 13.01 2.73
N ILE A 118 -4.38 14.19 2.10
CA ILE A 118 -3.13 14.74 1.50
C ILE A 118 -2.03 14.82 2.56
N ILE A 119 -2.29 15.50 3.69
CA ILE A 119 -1.30 15.67 4.76
C ILE A 119 -0.76 14.32 5.23
N ARG A 120 -1.66 13.36 5.48
CA ARG A 120 -1.30 12.07 6.04
C ARG A 120 -0.52 11.20 5.04
N LEU A 121 -0.94 11.17 3.78
CA LEU A 121 -0.26 10.42 2.71
C LEU A 121 1.10 11.05 2.35
N THR A 122 1.20 12.39 2.26
CA THR A 122 2.48 13.07 2.02
C THR A 122 3.45 12.86 3.19
N SER A 123 2.96 12.88 4.44
CA SER A 123 3.80 12.61 5.62
C SER A 123 4.39 11.20 5.60
N GLU A 124 3.59 10.20 5.24
CA GLU A 124 4.07 8.83 5.12
C GLU A 124 5.03 8.69 3.94
N ALA A 125 4.70 9.23 2.77
CA ALA A 125 5.58 9.19 1.60
C ALA A 125 6.97 9.76 1.91
N ASN A 126 7.03 10.92 2.59
CA ASN A 126 8.29 11.50 3.04
C ASN A 126 9.08 10.59 4.00
N THR A 127 8.41 9.76 4.80
CA THR A 127 9.07 8.80 5.68
C THR A 127 9.68 7.64 4.89
N LEU A 128 9.02 7.24 3.79
CA LEU A 128 9.49 6.15 2.92
C LEU A 128 10.64 6.59 1.99
N THR A 129 10.63 7.83 1.51
CA THR A 129 11.60 8.31 0.52
C THR A 129 12.86 8.96 1.11
N ASN A 130 12.87 9.30 2.41
CA ASN A 130 14.01 9.94 3.07
C ASN A 130 14.89 8.98 3.89
N ASN A 131 14.74 7.66 3.71
CA ASN A 131 15.58 6.64 4.35
C ASN A 131 16.84 6.32 3.54
#